data_AF-A0A661GIW3-F1
#
_entry.id   AF-A0A661GIW3-F1
#
_cell.length_a   1.000
_cell.length_b   1.000
_cell.length_c   1.000
_cell.angle_alpha   90.00
_cell.angle_beta   90.00
_cell.angle_gamma   90.00
#
_symmetry.space_group_name_H-M   'P 1'
#
loop_
_entity.id
_entity.type
_entity.pdbx_description
1 polymer ?
#
loop_
_entity_poly.entity_id
_entity_poly.type
_entity_poly.pdbx_seq_one_letter_code
_entity_poly.pdbx_strand_id
1 'polypeptide(L)'
;MPTTLDTLTIIQPDDWHLHLRDGPALRDTVRDAARHFARAIVMPNLAPPVITTEQAGIYRQRILAARPESNHWQPLMVLYLTDNTPADEIDRAVASGFI
;
A
#
# COMPACT_ATOMS: atom_id res chain seq x y z
N MET A 1 20.36 -32.26 -21.33
CA MET A 1 20.99 -31.82 -20.07
C MET A 1 19.90 -31.16 -19.24
N PRO A 2 19.59 -31.62 -18.02
CA PRO A 2 18.69 -30.88 -17.16
C PRO A 2 19.44 -29.63 -16.68
N THR A 3 18.90 -28.45 -16.96
CA THR A 3 19.37 -27.18 -16.39
C THR A 3 19.13 -27.25 -14.88
N THR A 4 20.19 -27.23 -14.09
CA THR A 4 20.09 -26.99 -12.65
C THR A 4 19.51 -25.59 -12.45
N LEU A 5 18.42 -25.50 -11.68
CA LEU A 5 17.81 -24.23 -11.30
C LEU A 5 18.76 -23.48 -10.35
N ASP A 6 19.30 -22.35 -10.81
CA ASP A 6 20.00 -21.43 -9.94
C ASP A 6 18.98 -20.78 -8.99
N THR A 7 19.25 -20.88 -7.68
CA THR A 7 18.34 -20.40 -6.63
C THR A 7 19.00 -19.28 -5.84
N LEU A 8 18.24 -18.21 -5.55
CA LEU A 8 18.65 -17.11 -4.69
C LEU A 8 17.67 -16.96 -3.52
N THR A 9 18.20 -17.03 -2.29
CA THR A 9 17.43 -16.72 -1.07
C THR A 9 17.79 -15.33 -0.59
N ILE A 10 16.76 -14.51 -0.36
CA ILE A 10 16.89 -13.15 0.20
C ILE A 10 15.95 -12.97 1.38
N ILE A 11 16.26 -11.99 2.23
CA ILE A 11 15.31 -11.50 3.24
C ILE A 11 14.06 -10.99 2.50
N GLN A 12 12.87 -11.23 3.07
CA GLN A 12 11.62 -10.77 2.48
C GLN A 12 11.68 -9.26 2.21
N PRO A 13 11.53 -8.83 0.94
CA PRO A 13 11.68 -7.42 0.57
C PRO A 13 10.43 -6.60 0.90
N ASP A 14 10.53 -5.29 0.68
CA ASP A 14 9.43 -4.33 0.68
C ASP A 14 9.34 -3.61 -0.66
N ASP A 15 8.15 -3.14 -1.03
CA ASP A 15 7.91 -2.36 -2.24
C ASP A 15 7.70 -0.87 -1.90
N TRP A 16 8.70 -0.04 -2.15
CA TRP A 16 8.67 1.37 -1.75
C TRP A 16 7.89 2.28 -2.71
N HIS A 17 7.24 1.74 -3.75
CA HIS A 17 6.36 2.50 -4.65
C HIS A 17 5.34 1.59 -5.34
N LEU A 18 4.12 1.52 -4.82
CA LEU A 18 3.07 0.64 -5.35
C LEU A 18 1.75 1.37 -5.65
N HIS A 19 1.12 1.01 -6.78
CA HIS A 19 -0.24 1.45 -7.13
C HIS A 19 -1.23 0.29 -7.07
N LEU A 20 -2.05 0.25 -6.01
CA LEU A 20 -3.02 -0.83 -5.81
C LEU A 20 -4.35 -0.63 -6.54
N ARG A 21 -4.63 0.60 -7.01
CA ARG A 21 -5.95 0.99 -7.55
C ARG A 21 -7.05 0.81 -6.49
N ASP A 22 -8.31 0.70 -6.90
CA ASP A 22 -9.45 0.48 -6.00
C ASP A 22 -10.52 -0.39 -6.69
N GLY A 23 -11.60 -0.69 -5.99
CA GLY A 23 -12.73 -1.44 -6.53
C GLY A 23 -12.34 -2.87 -6.93
N PRO A 24 -12.82 -3.41 -8.07
CA PRO A 24 -12.56 -4.78 -8.47
C PRO A 24 -11.08 -5.14 -8.56
N ALA A 25 -10.24 -4.21 -9.04
CA ALA A 25 -8.81 -4.42 -9.22
C ALA A 25 -8.05 -4.57 -7.88
N LEU A 26 -8.58 -3.98 -6.80
CA LEU A 26 -7.90 -3.94 -5.50
C LEU A 26 -7.62 -5.34 -4.96
N ARG A 27 -8.54 -6.28 -5.17
CA ARG A 27 -8.39 -7.66 -4.69
C ARG A 27 -7.20 -8.37 -5.32
N ASP A 28 -7.01 -8.20 -6.63
CA ASP A 28 -5.92 -8.84 -7.36
C ASP A 28 -4.58 -8.18 -7.03
N THR A 29 -4.52 -6.84 -7.03
CA THR A 29 -3.28 -6.11 -6.75
C THR A 29 -2.79 -6.32 -5.31
N VAL A 30 -3.70 -6.37 -4.32
CA VAL A 30 -3.33 -6.65 -2.93
C VAL A 30 -2.86 -8.09 -2.77
N ARG A 31 -3.53 -9.07 -3.38
CA ARG A 31 -3.09 -10.47 -3.36
C ARG A 31 -1.67 -10.60 -3.89
N ASP A 32 -1.38 -9.96 -5.02
CA ASP A 32 -0.09 -10.09 -5.70
C ASP A 32 1.03 -9.37 -4.92
N ALA A 33 0.76 -8.20 -4.33
CA ALA A 33 1.70 -7.50 -3.46
C ALA A 33 2.02 -8.31 -2.19
N ALA A 34 0.98 -8.84 -1.54
CA ALA A 34 1.09 -9.59 -0.29
C ALA A 34 1.77 -10.96 -0.44
N ARG A 35 1.94 -11.45 -1.67
CA ARG A 35 2.62 -12.72 -1.97
C ARG A 35 4.13 -12.64 -1.78
N HIS A 36 4.73 -11.49 -2.05
CA HIS A 36 6.18 -11.35 -2.16
C HIS A 36 6.77 -10.37 -1.16
N PHE A 37 6.05 -9.30 -0.83
CA PHE A 37 6.57 -8.23 0.01
C PHE A 37 6.09 -8.36 1.44
N ALA A 38 6.84 -7.78 2.38
CA ALA A 38 6.41 -7.60 3.76
C ALA A 38 5.61 -6.30 3.93
N ARG A 39 6.01 -5.22 3.24
CA ARG A 39 5.34 -3.91 3.30
C ARG A 39 5.33 -3.25 1.93
N ALA A 40 4.46 -2.27 1.73
CA ALA A 40 4.55 -1.38 0.58
C ALA A 40 4.11 0.05 0.86
N ILE A 41 4.76 1.03 0.23
CA ILE A 41 4.25 2.42 0.15
C ILE A 41 3.17 2.48 -0.92
N VAL A 42 1.95 2.80 -0.52
CA VAL A 42 0.75 2.78 -1.38
C VAL A 42 0.44 4.18 -1.88
N MET A 43 0.65 4.39 -3.17
CA MET A 43 0.49 5.70 -3.80
C MET A 43 -0.98 6.19 -3.80
N PRO A 44 -1.21 7.52 -3.70
CA PRO A 44 -2.52 8.09 -3.36
C PRO A 44 -3.33 8.55 -4.57
N ASN A 45 -2.86 8.28 -5.78
CA ASN A 45 -3.41 8.78 -7.05
C ASN A 45 -4.63 7.96 -7.54
N LEU A 46 -5.59 7.74 -6.65
CA LEU A 46 -6.93 7.25 -7.01
C LEU A 46 -7.71 8.33 -7.79
N ALA A 47 -8.91 8.00 -8.23
CA ALA A 47 -9.85 8.92 -8.86
C ALA A 47 -11.15 8.96 -8.04
N PRO A 48 -11.38 9.98 -7.19
CA PRO A 48 -10.49 11.11 -6.87
C PRO A 48 -9.26 10.70 -6.03
N PRO A 49 -8.19 11.53 -5.98
CA PRO A 49 -6.99 11.24 -5.21
C PRO A 49 -7.26 11.25 -3.71
N VAL A 50 -6.44 10.52 -2.96
CA VAL A 50 -6.45 10.49 -1.49
C VAL A 50 -5.66 11.68 -0.96
N ILE A 51 -6.36 12.71 -0.50
CA ILE A 51 -5.77 14.00 -0.08
C ILE A 51 -5.88 14.27 1.42
N THR A 52 -6.66 13.47 2.17
CA THR A 52 -6.77 13.59 3.63
C THR A 52 -6.42 12.28 4.35
N THR A 53 -6.02 12.42 5.60
CA THR A 53 -5.72 11.34 6.55
C THR A 53 -6.92 10.41 6.72
N GLU A 54 -8.13 10.97 6.78
CA GLU A 54 -9.38 10.21 6.84
C GLU A 54 -9.56 9.34 5.59
N GLN A 55 -9.41 9.93 4.40
CA GLN A 55 -9.51 9.18 3.13
C GLN A 55 -8.48 8.05 3.06
N ALA A 56 -7.24 8.31 3.50
CA ALA A 56 -6.19 7.30 3.58
C ALA A 56 -6.55 6.18 4.56
N GLY A 57 -7.16 6.50 5.71
CA GLY A 57 -7.67 5.52 6.67
C GLY A 57 -8.75 4.62 6.08
N ILE A 58 -9.73 5.19 5.37
CA ILE A 58 -10.79 4.43 4.71
C ILE A 58 -10.19 3.55 3.60
N TYR A 59 -9.25 4.09 2.80
CA TYR A 59 -8.58 3.31 1.76
C TYR A 59 -7.76 2.15 2.35
N ARG A 60 -7.02 2.40 3.43
CA ARG A 60 -6.28 1.38 4.18
C ARG A 60 -7.19 0.25 4.66
N GLN A 61 -8.39 0.57 5.14
CA GLN A 61 -9.36 -0.46 5.54
C GLN A 61 -9.79 -1.33 4.36
N ARG A 62 -10.07 -0.74 3.18
CA ARG A 62 -10.37 -1.50 1.96
C ARG A 62 -9.22 -2.42 1.56
N ILE A 63 -7.98 -1.93 1.62
CA ILE A 63 -6.77 -2.70 1.35
C ILE A 63 -6.65 -3.89 2.31
N LEU A 64 -6.80 -3.65 3.62
CA LEU A 64 -6.70 -4.71 4.63
C LEU A 64 -7.81 -5.75 4.51
N ALA A 65 -9.02 -5.35 4.09
CA ALA A 65 -10.12 -6.27 3.81
C ALA A 65 -9.88 -7.12 2.54
N ALA A 66 -9.09 -6.62 1.59
CA ALA A 66 -8.69 -7.34 0.39
C ALA A 66 -7.46 -8.24 0.60
N ARG A 67 -6.77 -8.11 1.75
CA ARG A 67 -5.57 -8.89 2.06
C ARG A 67 -5.92 -10.37 2.31
N PRO A 68 -5.15 -11.34 1.76
CA PRO A 68 -5.36 -12.76 2.05
C PRO A 68 -5.39 -13.05 3.55
N GLU A 69 -6.21 -14.02 3.96
CA GLU A 69 -6.31 -14.44 5.36
C GLU A 69 -4.95 -14.88 5.91
N SER A 70 -4.69 -14.57 7.18
CA SER A 70 -3.43 -14.88 7.88
C SER A 70 -2.16 -14.27 7.25
N ASN A 71 -2.28 -13.35 6.29
CA ASN A 71 -1.15 -12.64 5.72
C ASN A 71 -0.79 -11.40 6.56
N HIS A 72 0.50 -11.15 6.76
CA HIS A 72 1.02 -10.05 7.60
C HIS A 72 1.50 -8.82 6.80
N TRP A 73 1.30 -8.79 5.48
CA TRP A 73 1.70 -7.68 4.61
C TRP A 73 1.07 -6.36 5.05
N GLN A 74 1.86 -5.28 5.06
CA GLN A 74 1.44 -3.98 5.58
C GLN A 74 1.41 -2.89 4.49
N PRO A 75 0.26 -2.24 4.26
CA PRO A 75 0.21 -1.01 3.48
C PRO A 75 0.66 0.18 4.34
N LEU A 76 1.67 0.91 3.85
CA LEU A 76 2.12 2.21 4.36
C LEU A 76 1.48 3.28 3.47
N MET A 77 0.59 4.09 4.04
CA MET A 77 -0.22 5.01 3.26
C MET A 77 0.55 6.30 2.99
N VAL A 78 0.18 7.02 1.93
CA VAL A 78 0.66 8.39 1.68
C VAL A 78 -0.51 9.29 1.29
N LEU A 79 -0.29 10.61 1.29
CA LEU A 79 -1.25 11.60 0.82
C LEU A 79 -0.82 12.20 -0.51
N TYR A 80 -1.79 12.50 -1.37
CA TYR A 80 -1.59 13.27 -2.58
C TYR A 80 -1.50 14.75 -2.20
N LEU A 81 -0.34 15.37 -2.42
CA LEU A 81 -0.15 16.79 -2.13
C LEU A 81 -0.89 17.65 -3.16
N THR A 82 -1.57 18.69 -2.69
CA THR A 82 -2.28 19.67 -3.51
C THR A 82 -1.97 21.09 -3.03
N ASP A 83 -2.27 22.09 -3.85
CA ASP A 83 -2.15 23.52 -3.47
C ASP A 83 -2.99 23.87 -2.22
N ASN A 84 -4.04 23.08 -1.94
CA ASN A 84 -4.95 23.30 -0.83
C ASN A 84 -4.69 22.37 0.37
N THR A 85 -3.60 21.58 0.37
CA THR A 85 -3.26 20.72 1.50
C THR A 85 -2.84 21.59 2.69
N PRO A 86 -3.63 21.67 3.77
CA PRO A 86 -3.28 22.54 4.88
C PRO A 86 -2.16 21.90 5.71
N ALA A 87 -1.33 22.72 6.36
CA ALA A 87 -0.22 22.22 7.18
C ALA A 87 -0.67 21.29 8.31
N ASP A 88 -1.84 21.56 8.89
CA ASP A 88 -2.43 20.74 9.96
C ASP A 88 -2.84 19.33 9.48
N GLU A 89 -2.99 19.11 8.17
CA GLU A 89 -3.20 17.78 7.59
C GLU A 89 -1.94 16.92 7.70
N ILE A 90 -0.75 17.53 7.62
CA ILE A 90 0.52 16.82 7.80
C ILE A 90 0.67 16.38 9.26
N ASP A 91 0.32 17.24 10.22
CA ASP A 91 0.32 16.89 11.64
C ASP A 91 -0.66 15.75 11.95
N ARG A 92 -1.88 15.79 11.38
CA ARG A 92 -2.85 14.69 11.47
C ARG A 92 -2.33 13.40 10.86
N ALA A 93 -1.68 13.47 9.71
CA ALA A 93 -1.13 12.32 9.01
C ALA A 93 -0.06 11.63 9.86
N VAL A 94 0.91 12.38 10.38
CA VAL A 94 1.96 11.87 11.28
C VAL A 94 1.35 11.26 12.55
N ALA A 95 0.36 11.92 13.15
CA ALA A 95 -0.31 11.43 14.36
C ALA A 95 -1.12 10.14 14.13
N SER A 96 -1.48 9.82 12.88
CA SER A 96 -2.28 8.64 12.54
C SER A 96 -1.54 7.31 12.73
N GLY A 97 -0.21 7.32 12.63
CA GLY A 97 0.64 6.13 12.74
C GLY A 97 0.52 5.14 11.57
N PHE A 98 -0.18 5.48 10.49
CA PHE A 98 -0.28 4.65 9.29
C PHE A 98 0.04 5.39 7.97
N ILE A 99 0.35 6.68 8.05
CA ILE A 99 0.90 7.54 6.98
C ILE A 99 2.32 7.91 7.37
#